data_AF-A0A924VGQ1-F1
#
_entry.id   AF-A0A924VGQ1-F1
#
_cell.length_a   1.000
_cell.length_b   1.000
_cell.length_c   1.000
_cell.angle_alpha   90.00
_cell.angle_beta   90.00
_cell.angle_gamma   90.00
#
_symmetry.space_group_name_H-M   'P 1'
#
loop_
_entity.id
_entity.type
_entity.pdbx_description
1 polymer ?
#
loop_
_entity_poly.entity_id
_entity_poly.type
_entity_poly.pdbx_seq_one_letter_code
_entity_poly.pdbx_strand_id
1 'polypeptide(L)' 'AKSNIDSAVYNATVYYYNGTKTVKEKAMLAKQRGNGIMFWEFYFDTNGSNSLLKAANDTLGRAYN' A
#
# COMPACT_ATOMS: atom_id res chain seq x y z
N ALA A 1 -9.74 -2.80 8.05
CA ALA A 1 -8.45 -3.42 8.40
C ALA A 1 -7.49 -2.33 8.89
N LYS A 2 -6.58 -2.61 9.83
CA LYS A 2 -5.55 -1.63 10.24
C LYS A 2 -4.59 -1.45 9.06
N SER A 3 -4.45 -0.23 8.55
CA SER A 3 -3.73 0.01 7.29
C SER A 3 -2.21 -0.03 7.45
N ASN A 4 -1.65 -0.12 8.64
CA ASN A 4 -0.20 -0.11 8.90
C ASN A 4 0.41 -1.48 9.19
N ILE A 5 -0.36 -2.57 9.02
CA ILE A 5 0.06 -3.96 9.23
C ILE A 5 -0.20 -4.80 7.98
N ASP A 6 0.51 -5.91 7.86
CA ASP A 6 0.46 -6.81 6.69
C ASP A 6 -0.49 -8.01 6.87
N SER A 7 -1.42 -7.90 7.81
CA SER A 7 -2.42 -8.94 8.05
C SER A 7 -3.69 -8.42 8.73
N ALA A 8 -4.78 -9.17 8.57
CA ALA A 8 -6.04 -8.96 9.29
C ALA A 8 -6.64 -10.30 9.69
N VAL A 9 -7.29 -10.32 10.86
CA VAL A 9 -8.05 -11.49 11.33
C VAL A 9 -9.52 -11.26 10.96
N TYR A 10 -10.09 -12.22 10.23
CA TYR A 10 -11.51 -12.25 9.89
C TYR A 10 -12.04 -13.68 10.05
N ASN A 11 -13.10 -13.86 10.83
CA ASN A 11 -13.68 -15.17 11.17
C ASN A 11 -12.62 -16.21 11.59
N ALA A 12 -11.79 -15.85 12.58
CA ALA A 12 -10.68 -16.67 13.10
C ALA A 12 -9.63 -17.10 12.05
N THR A 13 -9.67 -16.54 10.84
CA THR A 13 -8.72 -16.78 9.76
C THR A 13 -7.82 -15.57 9.58
N VAL A 14 -6.52 -15.80 9.39
CA VAL A 14 -5.54 -14.74 9.12
C VAL A 14 -5.41 -14.54 7.61
N TYR A 15 -5.66 -13.32 7.15
CA TYR A 15 -5.45 -12.90 5.77
C TYR A 15 -4.21 -12.01 5.70
N TYR A 16 -3.37 -12.22 4.70
CA TYR A 16 -2.15 -11.45 4.47
C TYR A 16 -2.33 -10.51 3.29
N TYR A 17 -1.80 -9.30 3.44
CA TYR A 17 -1.78 -8.25 2.42
C TYR A 17 -0.60 -7.32 2.69
N ASN A 18 -0.34 -6.34 1.83
CA ASN A 18 0.62 -5.29 2.16
C ASN A 18 -0.11 -4.09 2.76
N GLY A 19 0.24 -3.74 4.00
CA GLY A 19 -0.15 -2.50 4.62
C GLY A 19 0.65 -1.32 4.06
N THR A 20 0.19 -0.13 4.40
CA THR A 20 0.81 1.15 4.05
C THR A 20 2.30 1.18 4.40
N LYS A 21 2.75 0.70 5.56
CA LYS A 21 4.18 0.69 5.91
C LYS A 21 5.02 -0.02 4.83
N THR A 22 4.68 -1.27 4.53
CA THR A 22 5.36 -2.09 3.52
C THR A 22 5.26 -1.47 2.12
N VAL A 23 4.11 -0.88 1.77
CA VAL A 23 3.93 -0.20 0.48
C VAL A 23 4.83 1.04 0.35
N LYS A 24 4.99 1.84 1.42
CA LYS A 24 5.89 3.00 1.43
C LYS A 24 7.36 2.56 1.28
N GLU A 25 7.78 1.51 1.98
CA GLU A 25 9.12 0.94 1.87
C GLU A 25 9.39 0.40 0.45
N LYS A 26 8.43 -0.32 -0.14
CA LYS A 26 8.51 -0.77 -1.54
C LYS A 26 8.61 0.41 -2.50
N ALA A 27 7.82 1.47 -2.32
CA ALA A 27 7.87 2.66 -3.18
C ALA A 27 9.27 3.31 -3.15
N MET A 28 9.89 3.41 -1.98
CA MET A 28 11.26 3.89 -1.85
C MET A 28 12.27 2.94 -2.49
N LEU A 29 12.13 1.63 -2.31
CA LEU A 29 12.99 0.64 -2.94
C LEU A 29 12.91 0.73 -4.47
N ALA A 30 11.70 0.86 -5.03
CA ALA A 30 11.48 1.03 -6.46
C ALA A 30 12.07 2.33 -6.99
N LYS A 31 11.99 3.44 -6.23
CA LYS A 31 12.66 4.70 -6.57
C LYS A 31 14.20 4.54 -6.60
N GLN A 32 14.75 3.77 -5.67
CA GLN A 32 16.20 3.59 -5.53
C GLN A 32 16.79 2.61 -6.55
N ARG A 33 16.05 1.54 -6.88
CA ARG A 33 16.60 0.35 -7.56
C ARG A 33 15.75 -0.15 -8.73
N GLY A 34 14.63 0.49 -9.01
CA GLY A 34 13.70 0.10 -10.08
C GLY A 34 13.24 1.31 -10.89
N ASN A 35 12.18 1.11 -11.68
CA ASN A 35 11.59 2.16 -12.52
C ASN A 35 10.13 2.49 -12.16
N GLY A 36 9.57 1.79 -11.16
CA GLY A 36 8.19 1.96 -10.74
C GLY A 36 7.63 0.77 -9.95
N ILE A 37 6.36 0.88 -9.57
CA ILE A 37 5.57 -0.18 -8.94
C ILE A 37 4.28 -0.35 -9.73
N MET A 38 3.83 -1.60 -9.86
CA MET A 38 2.51 -1.96 -10.36
C MET A 38 1.65 -2.47 -9.19
N PHE A 39 0.39 -2.04 -9.15
CA PHE A 39 -0.62 -2.54 -8.22
C PHE A 39 -1.63 -3.40 -8.98
N TRP A 40 -1.92 -4.59 -8.45
CA TRP A 40 -2.99 -5.46 -8.92
C TRP A 40 -3.97 -5.72 -7.76
N GLU A 41 -5.24 -5.32 -7.82
CA GLU A 41 -5.91 -4.53 -8.86
C GLU A 41 -6.56 -3.28 -8.26
N PHE A 42 -7.05 -2.38 -9.12
CA PHE A 42 -7.46 -1.03 -8.73
C PHE A 42 -8.71 -1.01 -7.82
N TYR A 43 -9.71 -1.84 -8.10
CA TYR A 43 -10.99 -1.85 -7.39
C TYR A 43 -10.92 -2.30 -5.93
N PHE A 44 -9.85 -3.00 -5.54
CA PHE A 44 -9.64 -3.43 -4.16
C PHE A 44 -8.82 -2.45 -3.31
N ASP A 45 -8.42 -1.29 -3.83
CA ASP A 45 -7.89 -0.23 -2.98
C ASP A 45 -9.03 0.54 -2.29
N THR A 46 -8.73 1.13 -1.14
CA THR A 46 -9.66 2.02 -0.43
C THR A 46 -9.50 3.45 -0.92
N ASN A 47 -10.56 4.26 -0.80
CA ASN A 47 -10.46 5.70 -0.99
C ASN A 47 -10.01 6.38 0.32
N GLY A 48 -9.16 7.40 0.21
CA GLY A 48 -8.75 8.25 1.35
C GLY A 48 -7.49 7.77 2.09
N SER A 49 -7.45 7.96 3.41
CA SER A 49 -6.21 7.81 4.22
C SER A 49 -5.65 6.40 4.31
N ASN A 50 -6.45 5.38 4.00
CA ASN A 50 -6.04 3.98 4.00
C ASN A 50 -5.62 3.47 2.61
N SER A 51 -5.70 4.31 1.57
CA SER A 51 -5.32 3.94 0.20
C SER A 51 -3.84 3.56 0.13
N LEU A 52 -3.54 2.41 -0.45
CA LEU A 52 -2.18 1.97 -0.71
C LEU A 52 -1.56 2.75 -1.88
N LEU A 53 -2.36 3.07 -2.90
CA LEU A 53 -1.90 3.92 -4.01
C LEU A 53 -1.54 5.31 -3.49
N LYS A 54 -2.37 5.90 -2.62
CA LYS A 54 -2.05 7.19 -1.98
C LYS A 54 -0.79 7.09 -1.14
N ALA A 55 -0.65 6.05 -0.32
CA ALA A 55 0.53 5.88 0.54
C ALA A 55 1.83 5.79 -0.27
N ALA A 56 1.83 5.10 -1.42
CA ALA A 56 2.98 5.04 -2.32
C ALA A 56 3.30 6.42 -2.92
N ASN A 57 2.28 7.13 -3.43
CA ASN A 57 2.47 8.44 -4.05
C ASN A 57 2.94 9.51 -3.05
N ASP A 58 2.29 9.60 -1.88
CA ASP A 58 2.66 10.53 -0.81
C ASP A 58 4.13 10.34 -0.39
N THR A 59 4.59 9.09 -0.29
CA THR A 59 5.98 8.76 0.07
C THR A 59 6.99 9.27 -0.96
N LEU A 60 6.58 9.35 -2.22
CA LEU A 60 7.39 9.88 -3.30
C LEU A 60 7.24 11.41 -3.47
N GLY A 61 6.46 12.07 -2.61
CA GLY A 61 6.15 13.49 -2.72
C GLY A 61 5.21 13.83 -3.88
N ARG A 62 4.42 12.87 -4.36
CA ARG A 62 3.45 13.03 -5.45
C ARG A 62 2.05 13.15 -4.87
N ALA A 63 1.32 14.18 -5.26
CA ALA A 63 -0.09 14.30 -4.88
C ALA A 63 -0.91 13.21 -5.58
N TYR A 64 -1.69 12.48 -4.79
CA TYR A 64 -2.70 11.53 -5.27
C TYR A 64 -4.03 11.92 -4.63
N ASN A 65 -4.93 12.45 -5.47
CA ASN A 65 -6.23 13.01 -5.10
C ASN A 65 -7.34 12.02 -5.41
#